data_AF-A0A410V7Z1-F1
#
_entry.id   AF-A0A410V7Z1-F1
#
_cell.length_a   1.000
_cell.length_b   1.000
_cell.length_c   1.000
_cell.angle_alpha   90.00
_cell.angle_beta   90.00
_cell.angle_gamma   90.00
#
_symmetry.space_group_name_H-M   'P 1'
#
loop_
_entity.id
_entity.type
_entity.pdbx_description
1 polymer ?
#
loop_
_entity_poly.entity_id
_entity_poly.type
_entity_poly.pdbx_seq_one_letter_code
_entity_poly.pdbx_strand_id
1 'polypeptide(L)'
;MLYFTRWKALGIILTALIVCLCAVPNFFPEAQVKTWPAWAQRRLVLGLDLQGGSSLQLEVDSNYVKKERLDQIRDDVRRVLREARIGYTGIVTKGDAVEVRIRDADAQPALAKLRELAQPIGGLMGSGGQRDLEVADAGGGLIRLSIPEAAMIERLRKTIEQSIQIVEKRVNELGTVEPIIQRQGNDRILVQVPGLQDPTHLKELLGKTAKMEFRMVDPSVPLDQAQQGGLPPDTEFLPAATPPPPGYVVKKQVLVAGSDLTDAQATFDQRTNEPVVSFKFNSSGSRKFAQATQENVGVPFAIILDNKVISAPVIREPITGGQGQISGSFTVQSANDLAILLRAGALPAPLTVVEERTVGPGLGQDSIEKGELAAYVGSIMVVVFMLVTYRLFGVFANIAVTINVAMIFGLLSLLSATLTLPGIAGIVLTVGIAVDSNVLIYERIREELRGGRSPISAIDAGFKRALATILDSNITTFIAAAVLFMIGTGPVRGFAVTLGIGIITTVFTAFTMTRLIVAWWVQWKRPKTVPI
;
A
#
# COMPACT_ATOMS: atom_id res chain seq x y z
N MET A 1 34.35 4.59 36.78
CA MET A 1 33.11 4.96 36.04
C MET A 1 31.93 4.01 36.33
N LEU A 2 31.98 3.21 37.41
CA LEU A 2 30.91 2.31 37.90
C LEU A 2 29.89 2.99 38.84
N TYR A 3 29.94 4.32 38.95
CA TYR A 3 28.98 5.10 39.74
C TYR A 3 27.87 5.61 38.81
N PHE A 4 26.71 4.98 38.88
CA PHE A 4 25.48 5.52 38.31
C PHE A 4 24.85 6.47 39.31
N THR A 5 24.47 7.67 38.87
CA THR A 5 23.58 8.51 39.68
C THR A 5 22.22 7.81 39.77
N ARG A 6 21.53 7.94 40.91
CA ARG A 6 20.23 7.28 41.14
C ARG A 6 19.22 7.60 40.02
N TRP A 7 19.24 8.83 39.52
CA TRP A 7 18.44 9.28 38.38
C TRP A 7 18.77 8.56 37.07
N LYS A 8 20.06 8.32 36.78
CA LYS A 8 20.47 7.56 35.58
C LYS A 8 20.06 6.09 35.68
N ALA A 9 20.27 5.47 36.84
CA ALA A 9 19.83 4.09 37.08
C ALA A 9 18.31 3.94 36.95
N LEU A 10 17.54 4.88 37.54
CA LEU A 10 16.08 4.89 37.44
C LEU A 10 15.62 5.10 36.00
N GLY A 11 16.25 6.01 35.24
CA GLY A 11 15.93 6.22 33.83
C GLY A 11 16.14 4.98 32.97
N ILE A 12 17.22 4.23 33.19
CA ILE A 12 17.51 2.98 32.46
C ILE A 12 16.43 1.93 32.75
N ILE A 13 16.11 1.70 34.03
CA ILE A 13 15.12 0.71 34.45
C ILE A 13 13.73 1.09 33.94
N LEU A 14 13.35 2.36 34.05
CA LEU A 14 12.05 2.85 33.61
C LEU A 14 11.91 2.76 32.09
N THR A 15 12.97 3.04 31.34
CA THR A 15 12.96 2.87 29.87
C THR A 15 12.79 1.41 29.49
N ALA A 16 13.56 0.51 30.09
CA ALA A 16 13.42 -0.93 29.85
C ALA A 16 12.01 -1.43 30.22
N LEU A 17 11.48 -0.99 31.37
CA LEU A 17 10.16 -1.40 31.85
C LEU A 17 9.03 -0.90 30.94
N ILE A 18 9.04 0.38 30.53
CA ILE A 18 8.03 0.92 29.61
C ILE A 18 8.04 0.15 28.29
N VAL A 19 9.22 -0.07 27.73
CA VAL A 19 9.35 -0.79 26.46
C VAL A 19 8.86 -2.23 26.59
N CYS A 20 9.25 -2.95 27.65
CA CYS A 20 8.77 -4.31 27.88
C CYS A 20 7.25 -4.35 28.15
N LEU A 21 6.67 -3.31 28.77
CA LEU A 21 5.24 -3.23 29.03
C LEU A 21 4.44 -3.13 27.72
N CYS A 22 4.98 -2.50 26.69
CA CYS A 22 4.41 -2.52 25.34
C CYS A 22 4.37 -3.92 24.69
N ALA A 23 5.14 -4.90 25.20
CA ALA A 23 5.08 -6.28 24.73
C ALA A 23 3.95 -7.09 25.38
N VAL A 24 3.44 -6.67 26.55
CA VAL A 24 2.44 -7.40 27.34
C VAL A 24 1.14 -7.70 26.58
N PRO A 25 0.57 -6.78 25.78
CA PRO A 25 -0.65 -7.05 25.01
C PRO A 25 -0.54 -8.25 24.06
N ASN A 26 0.67 -8.62 23.64
CA ASN A 26 0.89 -9.76 22.73
C ASN A 26 0.61 -11.12 23.39
N PHE A 27 0.68 -11.22 24.73
CA PHE A 27 0.53 -12.50 25.45
C PHE A 27 -0.92 -12.84 25.83
N PHE A 28 -1.87 -11.94 25.62
CA PHE A 28 -3.28 -12.15 25.94
C PHE A 28 -4.11 -12.48 24.69
N PRO A 29 -5.31 -13.09 24.80
CA PRO A 29 -6.23 -13.26 23.67
C PRO A 29 -6.86 -11.93 23.18
N GLU A 30 -7.18 -11.82 21.88
CA GLU A 30 -7.68 -10.56 21.26
C GLU A 30 -8.92 -9.97 21.95
N ALA A 31 -9.83 -10.84 22.40
CA ALA A 31 -11.06 -10.44 23.07
C ALA A 31 -10.80 -9.67 24.39
N GLN A 32 -9.70 -9.99 25.09
CA GLN A 32 -9.34 -9.33 26.34
C GLN A 32 -8.63 -8.00 26.10
N VAL A 33 -7.79 -7.89 25.07
CA VAL A 33 -7.02 -6.66 24.80
C VAL A 33 -7.87 -5.55 24.20
N LYS A 34 -8.95 -5.85 23.47
CA LYS A 34 -9.91 -4.82 23.02
C LYS A 34 -10.58 -4.07 24.18
N THR A 35 -10.61 -4.64 25.38
CA THR A 35 -11.15 -3.97 26.59
C THR A 35 -10.16 -3.02 27.26
N TRP A 36 -8.90 -3.01 26.83
CA TRP A 36 -7.85 -2.17 27.42
C TRP A 36 -7.84 -0.77 26.81
N PRO A 37 -7.19 0.22 27.46
CA PRO A 37 -7.03 1.57 26.91
C PRO A 37 -6.35 1.55 25.53
N ALA A 38 -6.73 2.47 24.63
CA ALA A 38 -6.24 2.50 23.23
C ALA A 38 -4.71 2.50 23.06
N TRP A 39 -3.97 3.04 24.04
CA TRP A 39 -2.50 3.01 24.05
C TRP A 39 -1.90 1.61 24.35
N ALA A 40 -2.69 0.70 24.93
CA ALA A 40 -2.32 -0.67 25.29
C ALA A 40 -2.96 -1.74 24.36
N GLN A 41 -3.66 -1.31 23.30
CA GLN A 41 -4.31 -2.23 22.34
C GLN A 41 -3.37 -2.68 21.20
N ARG A 42 -2.20 -2.04 21.07
CA ARG A 42 -1.26 -2.32 19.98
C ARG A 42 -0.67 -3.72 20.14
N ARG A 43 -0.72 -4.49 19.06
CA ARG A 43 -0.17 -5.83 18.95
C ARG A 43 0.77 -5.92 17.77
N LEU A 44 1.58 -6.94 17.82
CA LEU A 44 2.40 -7.38 16.71
C LEU A 44 1.51 -7.81 15.53
N VAL A 45 1.76 -7.28 14.34
CA VAL A 45 1.09 -7.71 13.11
C VAL A 45 1.87 -8.89 12.55
N LEU A 46 1.22 -10.00 12.22
CA LEU A 46 1.88 -11.15 11.60
C LEU A 46 1.85 -10.99 10.07
N GLY A 47 2.94 -11.36 9.41
CA GLY A 47 3.08 -11.30 7.96
C GLY A 47 2.36 -12.44 7.25
N LEU A 48 2.24 -12.29 5.92
CA LEU A 48 1.60 -13.27 5.02
C LEU A 48 2.18 -14.68 5.18
N ASP A 49 3.51 -14.79 5.35
CA ASP A 49 4.20 -16.07 5.52
C ASP A 49 3.78 -16.83 6.78
N LEU A 50 3.25 -16.12 7.79
CA LEU A 50 2.85 -16.69 9.07
C LEU A 50 1.33 -16.94 9.13
N GLN A 51 0.52 -16.03 8.57
CA GLN A 51 -0.94 -16.15 8.58
C GLN A 51 -1.51 -16.93 7.39
N GLY A 52 -0.69 -17.17 6.36
CA GLY A 52 -1.17 -17.55 5.03
C GLY A 52 -1.89 -16.38 4.34
N GLY A 53 -2.19 -16.54 3.06
CA GLY A 53 -2.96 -15.57 2.27
C GLY A 53 -2.50 -15.47 0.83
N SER A 54 -2.92 -14.41 0.14
CA SER A 54 -2.66 -14.22 -1.29
C SER A 54 -1.89 -12.93 -1.57
N SER A 55 -0.93 -13.01 -2.49
CA SER A 55 -0.11 -11.91 -3.00
C SER A 55 -0.31 -11.80 -4.51
N LEU A 56 -0.76 -10.64 -4.96
CA LEU A 56 -0.99 -10.32 -6.37
C LEU A 56 -0.07 -9.18 -6.79
N GLN A 57 0.64 -9.35 -7.90
CA GLN A 57 1.35 -8.28 -8.57
C GLN A 57 0.53 -7.83 -9.78
N LEU A 58 0.07 -6.59 -9.73
CA LEU A 58 -0.74 -5.95 -10.76
C LEU A 58 0.14 -4.98 -11.57
N GLU A 59 -0.01 -4.95 -12.88
CA GLU A 59 0.63 -3.98 -13.78
C GLU A 59 -0.42 -3.09 -14.42
N VAL A 60 -0.18 -1.78 -14.38
CA VAL A 60 -1.02 -0.76 -15.00
C VAL A 60 -0.76 -0.77 -16.50
N ASP A 61 -1.82 -0.86 -17.32
CA ASP A 61 -1.67 -0.78 -18.77
C ASP A 61 -1.21 0.62 -19.21
N SER A 62 0.09 0.74 -19.49
CA SER A 62 0.71 1.97 -19.94
C SER A 62 0.22 2.43 -21.31
N ASN A 63 -0.18 1.50 -22.19
CA ASN A 63 -0.72 1.83 -23.50
C ASN A 63 -2.10 2.46 -23.38
N TYR A 64 -2.93 1.95 -22.45
CA TYR A 64 -4.23 2.55 -22.15
C TYR A 64 -4.08 3.99 -21.64
N VAL A 65 -3.20 4.22 -20.66
CA VAL A 65 -2.94 5.57 -20.11
C VAL A 65 -2.47 6.53 -21.20
N LYS A 66 -1.60 6.04 -22.10
CA LYS A 66 -1.08 6.83 -23.22
C LYS A 66 -2.18 7.22 -24.20
N LYS A 67 -3.01 6.24 -24.60
CA LYS A 67 -4.11 6.46 -25.54
C LYS A 67 -5.13 7.44 -24.98
N GLU A 68 -5.54 7.26 -23.72
CA GLU A 68 -6.45 8.16 -23.03
C GLU A 68 -5.90 9.59 -22.97
N ARG A 69 -4.60 9.75 -22.71
CA ARG A 69 -3.96 11.08 -22.73
C ARG A 69 -3.94 11.69 -24.14
N LEU A 70 -3.65 10.91 -25.17
CA LEU A 70 -3.69 11.39 -26.56
C LEU A 70 -5.11 11.79 -27.00
N ASP A 71 -6.13 11.05 -26.58
CA ASP A 71 -7.54 11.40 -26.82
C ASP A 71 -7.94 12.69 -26.09
N GLN A 72 -7.50 12.87 -24.83
CA GLN A 72 -7.70 14.12 -24.09
C GLN A 72 -7.03 15.30 -24.79
N ILE A 73 -5.77 15.15 -25.23
CA ILE A 73 -5.06 16.19 -25.97
C ILE A 73 -5.79 16.51 -27.28
N ARG A 74 -6.24 15.48 -28.03
CA ARG A 74 -7.01 15.67 -29.26
C ARG A 74 -8.25 16.53 -29.02
N ASP A 75 -8.98 16.27 -27.95
CA ASP A 75 -10.22 16.96 -27.64
C ASP A 75 -9.96 18.37 -27.10
N ASP A 76 -8.92 18.56 -26.30
CA ASP A 76 -8.47 19.88 -25.83
C ASP A 76 -8.02 20.76 -27.00
N VAL A 77 -7.25 20.20 -27.93
CA VAL A 77 -6.84 20.87 -29.17
C VAL A 77 -8.06 21.26 -29.99
N ARG A 78 -9.04 20.36 -30.13
CA ARG A 78 -10.30 20.64 -30.82
C ARG A 78 -11.07 21.79 -30.18
N ARG A 79 -11.13 21.85 -28.85
CA ARG A 79 -11.81 22.91 -28.09
C ARG A 79 -11.11 24.25 -28.28
N VAL A 80 -9.79 24.30 -28.07
CA VAL A 80 -8.99 25.54 -28.21
C VAL A 80 -9.07 26.10 -29.63
N LEU A 81 -8.96 25.25 -30.66
CA LEU A 81 -9.07 25.71 -32.06
C LEU A 81 -10.47 26.24 -32.39
N ARG A 82 -11.53 25.64 -31.84
CA ARG A 82 -12.91 26.14 -32.00
C ARG A 82 -13.12 27.49 -31.31
N GLU A 83 -12.65 27.63 -30.07
CA GLU A 83 -12.73 28.89 -29.31
C GLU A 83 -11.96 30.03 -30.01
N ALA A 84 -10.79 29.71 -30.56
CA ALA A 84 -9.98 30.64 -31.35
C ALA A 84 -10.51 30.89 -32.78
N ARG A 85 -11.60 30.21 -33.19
CA ARG A 85 -12.18 30.27 -34.54
C ARG A 85 -11.20 29.91 -35.68
N ILE A 86 -10.24 29.03 -35.41
CA ILE A 86 -9.23 28.60 -36.37
C ILE A 86 -9.74 27.37 -37.15
N GLY A 87 -9.71 27.45 -38.47
CA GLY A 87 -10.12 26.35 -39.35
C GLY A 87 -9.07 25.24 -39.41
N TYR A 88 -9.42 24.03 -38.97
CA TYR A 88 -8.59 22.82 -39.13
C TYR A 88 -9.20 21.86 -40.15
N THR A 89 -8.34 21.13 -40.88
CA THR A 89 -8.75 20.17 -41.92
C THR A 89 -8.90 18.75 -41.37
N GLY A 90 -8.17 18.44 -40.29
CA GLY A 90 -8.24 17.15 -39.61
C GLY A 90 -7.32 17.11 -38.39
N ILE A 91 -7.72 16.33 -37.39
CA ILE A 91 -6.91 16.01 -36.21
C ILE A 91 -6.78 14.49 -36.17
N VAL A 92 -5.56 13.98 -36.20
CA VAL A 92 -5.28 12.54 -36.23
C VAL A 92 -4.27 12.20 -35.14
N THR A 93 -4.53 11.12 -34.40
CA THR A 93 -3.57 10.52 -33.46
C THR A 93 -2.70 9.54 -34.22
N LYS A 94 -1.38 9.79 -34.31
CA LYS A 94 -0.43 8.92 -35.02
C LYS A 94 0.74 8.57 -34.11
N GLY A 95 0.77 7.31 -33.67
CA GLY A 95 1.75 6.82 -32.71
C GLY A 95 1.67 7.60 -31.39
N ASP A 96 2.73 8.33 -31.07
CA ASP A 96 2.91 9.04 -29.80
C ASP A 96 2.56 10.53 -29.87
N ALA A 97 1.94 10.95 -30.96
CA ALA A 97 1.64 12.34 -31.20
C ALA A 97 0.25 12.57 -31.77
N VAL A 98 -0.30 13.74 -31.46
CA VAL A 98 -1.48 14.30 -32.10
C VAL A 98 -1.00 15.22 -33.22
N GLU A 99 -1.37 14.90 -34.46
CA GLU A 99 -1.07 15.70 -35.64
C GLU A 99 -2.32 16.49 -36.04
N VAL A 100 -2.17 17.79 -36.18
CA VAL A 100 -3.25 18.71 -36.57
C VAL A 100 -2.85 19.39 -37.87
N ARG A 101 -3.72 19.35 -38.87
CA ARG A 101 -3.51 20.09 -40.12
C ARG A 101 -4.35 21.36 -40.15
N ILE A 102 -3.68 22.50 -40.12
CA ILE A 102 -4.26 23.85 -40.14
C ILE A 102 -3.98 24.47 -41.51
N ARG A 103 -4.80 25.44 -41.92
CA ARG A 103 -4.56 26.22 -43.15
C ARG A 103 -3.35 27.13 -42.92
N ASP A 104 -2.44 27.23 -43.88
CA ASP A 104 -1.16 27.96 -43.72
C ASP A 104 -1.31 29.41 -43.22
N ALA A 105 -2.42 30.09 -43.55
CA ALA A 105 -2.72 31.44 -43.08
C ALA A 105 -2.92 31.56 -41.55
N ASP A 106 -3.35 30.48 -40.88
CA ASP A 106 -3.67 30.44 -39.45
C ASP A 106 -2.64 29.62 -38.62
N ALA A 107 -1.54 29.18 -39.23
CA ALA A 107 -0.58 28.26 -38.59
C ALA A 107 0.18 28.89 -37.41
N GLN A 108 0.65 30.13 -37.54
CA GLN A 108 1.33 30.86 -36.45
C GLN A 108 0.45 31.16 -35.23
N PRO A 109 -0.77 31.72 -35.37
CA PRO A 109 -1.65 31.95 -34.22
C PRO A 109 -2.12 30.65 -33.57
N ALA A 110 -2.33 29.58 -34.36
CA ALA A 110 -2.65 28.26 -33.82
C ALA A 110 -1.49 27.71 -32.99
N LEU A 111 -0.25 27.82 -33.46
CA LEU A 111 0.93 27.33 -32.76
C LEU A 111 1.12 28.04 -31.40
N ALA A 112 0.92 29.36 -31.36
CA ALA A 112 0.97 30.13 -30.11
C ALA A 112 -0.10 29.64 -29.11
N LYS A 113 -1.33 29.41 -29.58
CA LYS A 113 -2.42 28.91 -28.73
C LYS A 113 -2.24 27.46 -28.28
N LEU A 114 -1.68 26.61 -29.12
CA LEU A 114 -1.39 25.22 -28.75
C LEU A 114 -0.23 25.12 -27.75
N ARG A 115 0.73 26.06 -27.78
CA ARG A 115 1.77 26.15 -26.74
C ARG A 115 1.24 26.57 -25.38
N GLU A 116 0.07 27.22 -25.29
CA GLU A 116 -0.60 27.52 -24.01
C GLU A 116 -1.13 26.25 -23.33
N LEU A 117 -1.39 25.17 -24.08
CA LEU A 117 -1.79 23.87 -23.51
C LEU A 117 -0.63 23.13 -22.83
N ALA A 118 0.62 23.46 -23.18
CA ALA A 118 1.81 22.83 -22.63
C ALA A 118 2.15 23.46 -21.27
N GLN A 119 1.76 22.78 -20.19
CA GLN A 119 2.05 23.19 -18.82
C GLN A 119 3.45 22.74 -18.37
N PRO A 120 4.16 23.53 -17.54
CA PRO A 120 5.43 23.12 -16.98
C PRO A 120 5.25 21.91 -16.04
N ILE A 121 6.17 20.94 -16.14
CA ILE A 121 6.22 19.77 -15.26
C ILE A 121 6.95 20.18 -13.97
N GLY A 122 6.22 20.19 -12.86
CA GLY A 122 6.78 20.48 -11.53
C GLY A 122 6.18 21.74 -10.91
N GLY A 123 6.06 21.75 -9.58
CA GLY A 123 5.55 22.90 -8.84
C GLY A 123 6.41 24.16 -9.04
N LEU A 124 5.95 25.29 -8.49
CA LEU A 124 6.49 26.65 -8.64
C LEU A 124 8.03 26.80 -8.44
N MET A 125 8.72 25.78 -7.89
CA MET A 125 10.18 25.74 -7.64
C MET A 125 10.97 24.68 -8.45
N GLY A 126 10.37 23.97 -9.42
CA GLY A 126 11.09 22.97 -10.23
C GLY A 126 11.90 23.60 -11.37
N SER A 127 13.24 23.55 -11.30
CA SER A 127 14.17 24.18 -12.26
C SER A 127 14.42 23.38 -13.56
N GLY A 128 13.43 22.65 -14.06
CA GLY A 128 13.52 21.94 -15.33
C GLY A 128 12.45 22.48 -16.26
N GLY A 129 12.83 23.17 -17.33
CA GLY A 129 11.90 23.68 -18.35
C GLY A 129 11.16 22.60 -19.17
N GLN A 130 11.01 21.39 -18.62
CA GLN A 130 10.28 20.30 -19.24
C GLN A 130 8.78 20.58 -19.14
N ARG A 131 8.10 20.49 -20.28
CA ARG A 131 6.66 20.68 -20.40
C ARG A 131 5.97 19.34 -20.53
N ASP A 132 4.72 19.27 -20.12
CA ASP A 132 3.90 18.06 -20.23
C ASP A 132 3.58 17.69 -21.70
N LEU A 133 3.79 18.63 -22.61
CA LEU A 133 3.62 18.52 -24.06
C LEU A 133 4.75 19.23 -24.81
N GLU A 134 5.26 18.58 -25.85
CA GLU A 134 6.12 19.20 -26.84
C GLU A 134 5.32 19.52 -28.10
N VAL A 135 5.28 20.80 -28.47
CA VAL A 135 4.56 21.28 -29.65
C VAL A 135 5.59 21.69 -30.70
N ALA A 136 5.67 20.92 -31.79
CA ALA A 136 6.56 21.16 -32.92
C ALA A 136 5.76 21.49 -34.18
N ASP A 137 6.30 22.41 -34.99
CA ASP A 137 5.82 22.64 -36.35
C ASP A 137 6.52 21.64 -37.27
N ALA A 138 5.75 20.80 -37.96
CA ALA A 138 6.26 19.82 -38.92
C ALA A 138 6.25 20.36 -40.37
N GLY A 139 5.87 21.63 -40.58
CA GLY A 139 5.85 22.30 -41.87
C GLY A 139 4.58 22.05 -42.68
N GLY A 140 4.25 22.97 -43.59
CA GLY A 140 3.06 22.87 -44.48
C GLY A 140 1.72 22.88 -43.74
N GLY A 141 1.64 23.64 -42.64
CA GLY A 141 0.44 23.73 -41.80
C GLY A 141 0.21 22.53 -40.88
N LEU A 142 1.18 21.62 -40.74
CA LEU A 142 1.09 20.46 -39.85
C LEU A 142 1.73 20.75 -38.49
N ILE A 143 0.94 20.75 -37.42
CA ILE A 143 1.43 20.89 -36.04
C ILE A 143 1.39 19.53 -35.35
N ARG A 144 2.51 19.13 -34.75
CA ARG A 144 2.65 17.87 -34.02
C ARG A 144 2.78 18.14 -32.52
N LEU A 145 1.91 17.52 -31.73
CA LEU A 145 1.97 17.53 -30.26
C LEU A 145 2.40 16.16 -29.78
N SER A 146 3.59 16.03 -29.20
CA SER A 146 4.14 14.80 -28.63
C SER A 146 4.23 14.86 -27.11
N ILE A 147 4.13 13.71 -26.46
CA ILE A 147 4.26 13.58 -25.00
C ILE A 147 5.72 13.17 -24.69
N PRO A 148 6.49 13.98 -23.95
CA PRO A 148 7.83 13.59 -23.52
C PRO A 148 7.82 12.37 -22.60
N GLU A 149 8.87 11.54 -22.63
CA GLU A 149 8.98 10.34 -21.80
C GLU A 149 8.92 10.66 -20.29
N ALA A 150 9.55 11.75 -19.86
CA ALA A 150 9.49 12.22 -18.47
C ALA A 150 8.05 12.58 -18.04
N ALA A 151 7.25 13.18 -18.92
CA ALA A 151 5.85 13.49 -18.66
C ALA A 151 5.02 12.21 -18.51
N MET A 152 5.33 11.19 -19.31
CA MET A 152 4.67 9.89 -19.26
C MET A 152 4.98 9.14 -17.96
N ILE A 153 6.24 9.12 -17.51
CA ILE A 153 6.65 8.49 -16.24
C ILE A 153 5.92 9.14 -15.05
N GLU A 154 5.86 10.46 -15.00
CA GLU A 154 5.16 11.18 -13.93
C GLU A 154 3.64 10.92 -13.97
N ARG A 155 3.06 10.82 -15.18
CA ARG A 155 1.64 10.47 -15.34
C ARG A 155 1.34 9.04 -14.90
N LEU A 156 2.20 8.08 -15.24
CA LEU A 156 2.09 6.69 -14.79
C LEU A 156 2.18 6.62 -13.26
N ARG A 157 3.14 7.35 -12.66
CA ARG A 157 3.26 7.44 -11.21
C ARG A 157 1.98 7.94 -10.55
N LYS A 158 1.39 9.04 -11.03
CA LYS A 158 0.11 9.55 -10.51
C LYS A 158 -1.03 8.56 -10.70
N THR A 159 -1.07 7.88 -11.84
CA THR A 159 -2.08 6.85 -12.16
C THR A 159 -1.97 5.67 -11.18
N ILE A 160 -0.75 5.27 -10.82
CA ILE A 160 -0.51 4.21 -9.83
C ILE A 160 -0.93 4.67 -8.43
N GLU A 161 -0.55 5.88 -8.01
CA GLU A 161 -0.95 6.42 -6.71
C GLU A 161 -2.48 6.47 -6.56
N GLN A 162 -3.18 6.88 -7.61
CA GLN A 162 -4.64 6.83 -7.66
C GLN A 162 -5.17 5.38 -7.65
N SER A 163 -4.57 4.48 -8.44
CA SER A 163 -4.97 3.07 -8.48
C SER A 163 -4.79 2.39 -7.13
N ILE A 164 -3.72 2.69 -6.40
CA ILE A 164 -3.47 2.19 -5.04
C ILE A 164 -4.63 2.58 -4.11
N GLN A 165 -5.09 3.83 -4.14
CA GLN A 165 -6.22 4.27 -3.31
C GLN A 165 -7.52 3.53 -3.64
N ILE A 166 -7.77 3.26 -4.93
CA ILE A 166 -8.97 2.51 -5.37
C ILE A 166 -8.86 1.04 -4.97
N VAL A 167 -7.69 0.42 -5.17
CA VAL A 167 -7.41 -0.96 -4.75
C VAL A 167 -7.55 -1.07 -3.24
N GLU A 168 -7.02 -0.13 -2.46
CA GLU A 168 -7.15 -0.09 -1.00
C GLU A 168 -8.61 -0.06 -0.56
N LYS A 169 -9.43 0.83 -1.14
CA LYS A 169 -10.88 0.85 -0.87
C LYS A 169 -11.53 -0.49 -1.19
N ARG A 170 -11.22 -1.09 -2.35
CA ARG A 170 -11.79 -2.37 -2.77
C ARG A 170 -11.44 -3.52 -1.82
N VAL A 171 -10.19 -3.58 -1.38
CA VAL A 171 -9.73 -4.64 -0.47
C VAL A 171 -10.28 -4.45 0.94
N ASN A 172 -10.33 -3.21 1.44
CA ASN A 172 -10.87 -2.91 2.77
C ASN A 172 -12.36 -3.29 2.89
N GLU A 173 -13.12 -3.17 1.79
CA GLU A 173 -14.53 -3.55 1.75
C GLU A 173 -14.78 -5.06 1.79
N LEU A 174 -13.76 -5.89 1.52
CA LEU A 174 -13.85 -7.35 1.69
C LEU A 174 -13.80 -7.77 3.16
N GLY A 175 -13.53 -6.84 4.09
CA GLY A 175 -13.53 -7.10 5.53
C GLY A 175 -12.38 -7.99 6.01
N THR A 176 -11.40 -8.26 5.14
CA THR A 176 -10.18 -9.00 5.47
C THR A 176 -9.15 -8.07 6.12
N VAL A 177 -8.24 -8.67 6.90
CA VAL A 177 -7.11 -8.05 7.62
C VAL A 177 -6.41 -6.94 6.81
N GLU A 178 -5.81 -5.96 7.49
CA GLU A 178 -5.11 -4.81 6.87
C GLU A 178 -4.22 -5.24 5.69
N PRO A 179 -4.59 -4.90 4.44
CA PRO A 179 -3.84 -5.33 3.28
C PRO A 179 -2.57 -4.50 3.12
N ILE A 180 -1.50 -5.12 2.63
CA ILE A 180 -0.27 -4.42 2.29
C ILE A 180 -0.33 -4.11 0.80
N ILE A 181 -0.57 -2.84 0.47
CA ILE A 181 -0.60 -2.36 -0.91
C ILE A 181 0.55 -1.39 -1.11
N GLN A 182 1.47 -1.74 -2.01
CA GLN A 182 2.68 -0.96 -2.25
C GLN A 182 2.96 -0.88 -3.75
N ARG A 183 3.51 0.25 -4.19
CA ARG A 183 4.06 0.36 -5.54
C ARG A 183 5.34 -0.48 -5.65
N GLN A 184 5.46 -1.22 -6.73
CA GLN A 184 6.67 -1.97 -7.10
C GLN A 184 7.16 -1.47 -8.47
N GLY A 185 8.33 -0.85 -8.53
CA GLY A 185 8.82 -0.26 -9.79
C GLY A 185 8.02 0.96 -10.27
N ASN A 186 7.91 1.12 -11.60
CA ASN A 186 7.33 2.32 -12.25
C ASN A 186 5.89 2.15 -12.71
N ASP A 187 5.40 0.91 -12.83
CA ASP A 187 4.13 0.52 -13.46
C ASP A 187 3.38 -0.58 -12.69
N ARG A 188 3.95 -1.13 -11.61
CA ARG A 188 3.36 -2.26 -10.87
C ARG A 188 2.94 -1.90 -9.44
N ILE A 189 1.96 -2.67 -8.97
CA ILE A 189 1.36 -2.58 -7.64
C ILE A 189 1.39 -3.98 -7.04
N LEU A 190 2.03 -4.12 -5.88
CA LEU A 190 2.00 -5.31 -5.06
C LEU A 190 0.84 -5.21 -4.07
N VAL A 191 -0.05 -6.20 -4.08
CA VAL A 191 -1.20 -6.30 -3.18
C VAL A 191 -1.08 -7.60 -2.39
N GLN A 192 -1.00 -7.52 -1.07
CA GLN A 192 -0.96 -8.69 -0.20
C GLN A 192 -2.14 -8.64 0.76
N VAL A 193 -2.93 -9.71 0.77
CA VAL A 193 -4.10 -9.84 1.64
C VAL A 193 -3.90 -11.06 2.55
N PRO A 194 -3.57 -10.83 3.83
CA PRO A 194 -3.42 -11.91 4.80
C PRO A 194 -4.73 -12.67 5.02
N GLY A 195 -4.64 -13.98 5.23
CA GLY A 195 -5.78 -14.85 5.47
C GLY A 195 -6.68 -15.15 4.26
N LEU A 196 -6.45 -14.50 3.11
CA LEU A 196 -7.23 -14.75 1.90
C LEU A 196 -6.72 -15.98 1.14
N GLN A 197 -7.50 -17.07 1.19
CA GLN A 197 -7.11 -18.36 0.64
C GLN A 197 -7.30 -18.47 -0.88
N ASP A 198 -8.34 -17.85 -1.42
CA ASP A 198 -8.63 -17.87 -2.87
C ASP A 198 -8.42 -16.48 -3.48
N PRO A 199 -7.38 -16.28 -4.30
CA PRO A 199 -7.13 -15.03 -5.00
C PRO A 199 -8.10 -14.78 -6.15
N THR A 200 -8.88 -15.77 -6.61
CA THR A 200 -9.70 -15.67 -7.83
C THR A 200 -10.73 -14.55 -7.73
N HIS A 201 -11.48 -14.51 -6.64
CA HIS A 201 -12.49 -13.46 -6.40
C HIS A 201 -11.83 -12.08 -6.27
N LEU A 202 -10.70 -11.99 -5.56
CA LEU A 202 -9.94 -10.75 -5.42
C LEU A 202 -9.41 -10.26 -6.76
N LYS A 203 -8.90 -11.16 -7.60
CA LYS A 203 -8.39 -10.89 -8.94
C LYS A 203 -9.48 -10.33 -9.84
N GLU A 204 -10.67 -10.93 -9.83
CA GLU A 204 -11.80 -10.41 -10.59
C GLU A 204 -12.24 -9.02 -10.13
N LEU A 205 -12.21 -8.78 -8.81
CA LEU A 205 -12.61 -7.51 -8.22
C LEU A 205 -11.58 -6.40 -8.49
N LEU A 206 -10.28 -6.72 -8.45
CA LEU A 206 -9.20 -5.76 -8.72
C LEU A 206 -8.93 -5.54 -10.21
N GLY A 207 -9.19 -6.53 -11.06
CA GLY A 207 -8.98 -6.44 -12.51
C GLY A 207 -10.02 -5.61 -13.26
N LYS A 208 -11.22 -5.42 -12.70
CA LYS A 208 -12.30 -4.65 -13.32
C LYS A 208 -12.05 -3.14 -13.20
N THR A 209 -12.15 -2.39 -14.28
CA THR A 209 -12.06 -0.92 -14.22
C THR A 209 -13.22 -0.31 -13.46
N ALA A 210 -14.42 -0.87 -13.59
CA ALA A 210 -15.66 -0.37 -12.99
C ALA A 210 -15.98 1.08 -13.38
N LYS A 211 -15.75 1.42 -14.65
CA LYS A 211 -16.14 2.72 -15.20
C LYS A 211 -17.66 2.73 -15.37
N MET A 212 -18.35 3.39 -14.44
CA MET A 212 -19.79 3.55 -14.47
C MET A 212 -20.20 4.85 -15.14
N GLU A 213 -21.15 4.75 -16.08
CA GLU A 213 -21.71 5.88 -16.80
C GLU A 213 -23.22 5.75 -16.91
N PHE A 214 -23.89 6.89 -16.75
CA PHE A 214 -25.33 6.98 -16.89
C PHE A 214 -25.66 7.80 -18.14
N ARG A 215 -26.33 7.16 -19.11
CA ARG A 215 -26.63 7.74 -20.42
C ARG A 215 -28.10 7.51 -20.79
N MET A 216 -28.69 8.41 -21.57
CA MET A 216 -30.04 8.21 -22.08
C MET A 216 -30.05 7.15 -23.18
N VAL A 217 -31.05 6.28 -23.18
CA VAL A 217 -31.37 5.43 -24.33
C VAL A 217 -32.09 6.27 -25.38
N ASP A 218 -31.76 6.05 -26.65
CA ASP A 218 -32.51 6.61 -27.77
C ASP A 218 -33.50 5.56 -28.31
N PRO A 219 -34.81 5.71 -28.04
CA PRO A 219 -35.82 4.75 -28.50
C PRO A 219 -36.18 4.92 -29.99
N SER A 220 -35.68 5.97 -30.66
CA SER A 220 -36.06 6.27 -32.05
C SER A 220 -35.37 5.37 -33.08
N VAL A 221 -34.30 4.68 -32.69
CA VAL A 221 -33.49 3.82 -33.58
C VAL A 221 -33.80 2.35 -33.28
N PRO A 222 -34.41 1.59 -34.22
CA PRO A 222 -34.62 0.16 -34.06
C PRO A 222 -33.28 -0.60 -33.93
N LEU A 223 -33.25 -1.63 -33.07
CA LEU A 223 -32.05 -2.43 -32.80
C LEU A 223 -31.46 -3.06 -34.08
N ASP A 224 -32.31 -3.39 -35.06
CA ASP A 224 -31.91 -3.99 -36.34
C ASP A 224 -31.12 -3.01 -37.24
N GLN A 225 -31.40 -1.70 -37.17
CA GLN A 225 -30.65 -0.68 -37.93
C GLN A 225 -29.33 -0.29 -37.24
N ALA A 226 -29.28 -0.36 -35.91
CA ALA A 226 -28.08 -0.10 -35.14
C ALA A 226 -26.97 -1.14 -35.42
N GLN A 227 -27.35 -2.41 -35.65
CA GLN A 227 -26.42 -3.47 -36.03
C GLN A 227 -25.88 -3.33 -37.47
N GLN A 228 -26.60 -2.63 -38.35
CA GLN A 228 -26.21 -2.39 -39.74
C GLN A 228 -25.41 -1.09 -39.94
N GLY A 229 -25.05 -0.38 -38.86
CA GLY A 229 -24.14 0.77 -38.90
C GLY A 229 -24.82 2.13 -39.20
N GLY A 230 -26.15 2.19 -39.24
CA GLY A 230 -26.92 3.41 -39.50
C GLY A 230 -27.18 4.25 -38.24
N LEU A 231 -26.15 4.54 -37.44
CA LEU A 231 -26.30 5.28 -36.18
C LEU A 231 -26.13 6.79 -36.40
N PRO A 232 -27.04 7.64 -35.88
CA PRO A 232 -26.80 9.07 -35.76
C PRO A 232 -25.45 9.37 -35.08
N PRO A 233 -24.74 10.45 -35.47
CA PRO A 233 -23.38 10.75 -34.97
C PRO A 233 -23.30 10.89 -33.44
N ASP A 234 -24.42 11.23 -32.79
CA ASP A 234 -24.52 11.43 -31.34
C ASP A 234 -24.91 10.16 -30.56
N THR A 235 -25.12 9.03 -31.24
CA THR A 235 -25.53 7.75 -30.63
C THR A 235 -24.47 6.67 -30.79
N GLU A 236 -24.52 5.68 -29.91
CA GLU A 236 -23.62 4.54 -29.85
C GLU A 236 -24.42 3.29 -29.48
N PHE A 237 -24.14 2.16 -30.14
CA PHE A 237 -24.72 0.88 -29.77
C PHE A 237 -23.86 0.22 -28.70
N LEU A 238 -24.45 -0.11 -27.55
CA LEU A 238 -23.78 -0.86 -26.49
C LEU A 238 -24.47 -2.21 -26.25
N PRO A 239 -23.70 -3.31 -26.09
CA PRO A 239 -24.25 -4.62 -25.79
C PRO A 239 -24.85 -4.64 -24.37
N ALA A 240 -25.92 -5.41 -24.19
CA ALA A 240 -26.49 -5.69 -22.89
C ALA A 240 -25.63 -6.72 -22.13
N ALA A 241 -25.51 -6.57 -20.81
CA ALA A 241 -24.78 -7.51 -19.97
C ALA A 241 -25.52 -8.85 -19.81
N THR A 242 -26.86 -8.81 -19.78
CA THR A 242 -27.74 -9.98 -19.68
C THR A 242 -28.79 -9.93 -20.80
N PRO A 243 -28.64 -10.71 -21.89
CA PRO A 243 -29.65 -10.83 -22.94
C PRO A 243 -30.85 -11.67 -22.48
N PRO A 244 -32.09 -11.44 -22.99
CA PRO A 244 -32.54 -10.41 -23.95
C PRO A 244 -33.03 -9.10 -23.27
N PRO A 245 -32.92 -7.91 -23.93
CA PRO A 245 -32.55 -7.64 -25.33
C PRO A 245 -31.03 -7.69 -25.61
N PRO A 246 -30.57 -7.78 -26.88
CA PRO A 246 -29.15 -7.93 -27.23
C PRO A 246 -28.29 -6.68 -26.98
N GLY A 247 -28.91 -5.50 -26.86
CA GLY A 247 -28.21 -4.24 -26.62
C GLY A 247 -29.15 -3.05 -26.62
N TYR A 248 -28.59 -1.87 -26.39
CA TYR A 248 -29.32 -0.60 -26.39
C TYR A 248 -28.55 0.44 -27.20
N VAL A 249 -29.27 1.28 -27.93
CA VAL A 249 -28.73 2.49 -28.54
C VAL A 249 -28.74 3.59 -27.49
N VAL A 250 -27.58 4.08 -27.10
CA VAL A 250 -27.43 5.12 -26.09
C VAL A 250 -26.84 6.39 -26.71
N LYS A 251 -27.21 7.55 -26.16
CA LYS A 251 -26.57 8.82 -26.53
C LYS A 251 -25.12 8.83 -26.01
N LYS A 252 -24.17 9.38 -26.77
CA LYS A 252 -22.75 9.47 -26.39
C LYS A 252 -22.50 10.40 -25.20
N GLN A 253 -23.41 11.33 -24.94
CA GLN A 253 -23.29 12.26 -23.82
C GLN A 253 -23.51 11.54 -22.49
N VAL A 254 -22.50 11.59 -21.62
CA VAL A 254 -22.58 11.11 -20.23
C VAL A 254 -23.27 12.18 -19.38
N LEU A 255 -24.41 11.84 -18.79
CA LEU A 255 -25.17 12.76 -17.94
C LEU A 255 -24.65 12.77 -16.51
N VAL A 256 -24.39 11.58 -15.97
CA VAL A 256 -23.84 11.37 -14.62
C VAL A 256 -22.79 10.27 -14.71
N ALA A 257 -21.69 10.41 -13.96
CA ALA A 257 -20.61 9.44 -13.92
C ALA A 257 -20.53 8.75 -12.56
N GLY A 258 -19.86 7.60 -12.48
CA GLY A 258 -19.60 6.92 -11.21
C GLY A 258 -18.85 7.77 -10.18
N SER A 259 -18.06 8.76 -10.61
CA SER A 259 -17.40 9.72 -9.72
C SER A 259 -18.37 10.63 -8.95
N ASP A 260 -19.63 10.73 -9.41
CA ASP A 260 -20.66 11.48 -8.73
C ASP A 260 -21.36 10.67 -7.62
N LEU A 261 -21.02 9.38 -7.45
CA LEU A 261 -21.55 8.53 -6.38
C LEU A 261 -20.86 8.80 -5.05
N THR A 262 -21.65 8.76 -3.97
CA THR A 262 -21.18 8.87 -2.58
C THR A 262 -21.26 7.53 -1.86
N ASP A 263 -22.29 6.74 -2.14
CA ASP A 263 -22.50 5.44 -1.49
C ASP A 263 -23.20 4.46 -2.45
N ALA A 264 -22.96 3.16 -2.25
CA ALA A 264 -23.63 2.07 -2.94
C ALA A 264 -23.68 0.82 -2.05
N GLN A 265 -24.87 0.25 -1.86
CA GLN A 265 -25.10 -0.89 -0.95
C GLN A 265 -25.94 -1.95 -1.64
N ALA A 266 -25.57 -3.22 -1.44
CA ALA A 266 -26.41 -4.35 -1.82
C ALA A 266 -27.57 -4.46 -0.83
N THR A 267 -28.80 -4.42 -1.33
CA THR A 267 -30.03 -4.57 -0.56
C THR A 267 -30.99 -5.52 -1.29
N PHE A 268 -32.15 -5.78 -0.71
CA PHE A 268 -33.21 -6.54 -1.36
C PHE A 268 -34.36 -5.59 -1.71
N ASP A 269 -34.91 -5.72 -2.91
CA ASP A 269 -36.13 -5.00 -3.28
C ASP A 269 -37.28 -5.49 -2.39
N GLN A 270 -37.97 -4.59 -1.70
CA GLN A 270 -39.06 -4.91 -0.77
C GLN A 270 -40.24 -5.59 -1.46
N ARG A 271 -40.39 -5.43 -2.78
CA ARG A 271 -41.53 -5.96 -3.54
C ARG A 271 -41.25 -7.34 -4.14
N THR A 272 -40.06 -7.53 -4.72
CA THR A 272 -39.70 -8.78 -5.44
C THR A 272 -38.78 -9.68 -4.63
N ASN A 273 -38.22 -9.19 -3.52
CA ASN A 273 -37.19 -9.87 -2.73
C ASN A 273 -35.95 -10.27 -3.56
N GLU A 274 -35.72 -9.57 -4.67
CA GLU A 274 -34.54 -9.75 -5.51
C GLU A 274 -33.40 -8.86 -5.01
N PRO A 275 -32.14 -9.32 -5.09
CA PRO A 275 -31.00 -8.51 -4.71
C PRO A 275 -30.80 -7.37 -5.71
N VAL A 276 -30.71 -6.15 -5.19
CA VAL A 276 -30.53 -4.91 -5.96
C VAL A 276 -29.41 -4.08 -5.35
N VAL A 277 -28.81 -3.21 -6.15
CA VAL A 277 -27.78 -2.27 -5.64
C VAL A 277 -28.40 -0.88 -5.52
N SER A 278 -28.59 -0.43 -4.28
CA SER A 278 -29.01 0.94 -3.99
C SER A 278 -27.80 1.86 -4.04
N PHE A 279 -27.92 3.02 -4.69
CA PHE A 279 -26.84 3.99 -4.79
C PHE A 279 -27.32 5.40 -4.46
N LYS A 280 -26.39 6.25 -4.03
CA LYS A 280 -26.63 7.65 -3.70
C LYS A 280 -25.61 8.56 -4.36
N PHE A 281 -26.07 9.61 -5.01
CA PHE A 281 -25.22 10.63 -5.60
C PHE A 281 -24.82 11.71 -4.58
N ASN A 282 -23.73 12.40 -4.89
CA ASN A 282 -23.36 13.64 -4.24
C ASN A 282 -24.30 14.79 -4.64
N SER A 283 -24.16 15.96 -4.04
CA SER A 283 -25.04 17.12 -4.29
C SER A 283 -24.97 17.68 -5.73
N SER A 284 -23.89 17.40 -6.47
CA SER A 284 -23.73 17.81 -7.88
C SER A 284 -24.41 16.81 -8.81
N GLY A 285 -24.12 15.52 -8.63
CA GLY A 285 -24.74 14.41 -9.35
C GLY A 285 -26.25 14.37 -9.17
N SER A 286 -26.74 14.60 -7.94
CA SER A 286 -28.18 14.65 -7.64
C SER A 286 -28.90 15.74 -8.45
N ARG A 287 -28.27 16.90 -8.66
CA ARG A 287 -28.84 18.00 -9.46
C ARG A 287 -28.86 17.66 -10.95
N LYS A 288 -27.76 17.14 -11.48
CA LYS A 288 -27.67 16.69 -12.89
C LYS A 288 -28.68 15.57 -13.18
N PHE A 289 -28.80 14.63 -12.25
CA PHE A 289 -29.73 13.50 -12.34
C PHE A 289 -31.19 13.95 -12.25
N ALA A 290 -31.51 14.87 -11.33
CA ALA A 290 -32.85 15.45 -11.22
C ALA A 290 -33.24 16.20 -12.50
N GLN A 291 -32.35 17.00 -13.07
CA GLN A 291 -32.61 17.70 -14.32
C GLN A 291 -32.82 16.72 -15.48
N ALA A 292 -31.93 15.73 -15.63
CA ALA A 292 -32.04 14.73 -16.69
C ALA A 292 -33.35 13.91 -16.60
N THR A 293 -33.79 13.55 -15.39
CA THR A 293 -35.03 12.78 -15.20
C THR A 293 -36.29 13.65 -15.37
N GLN A 294 -36.24 14.94 -15.05
CA GLN A 294 -37.36 15.87 -15.30
C GLN A 294 -37.62 16.07 -16.79
N GLU A 295 -36.56 16.19 -17.59
CA GLU A 295 -36.68 16.44 -19.03
C GLU A 295 -37.03 15.19 -19.85
N ASN A 296 -36.85 13.98 -19.29
CA ASN A 296 -36.92 12.72 -20.04
C ASN A 296 -37.81 11.65 -19.38
N VAL A 297 -38.96 12.05 -18.83
CA VAL A 297 -39.96 11.11 -18.28
C VAL A 297 -40.49 10.21 -19.40
N GLY A 298 -40.57 8.90 -19.13
CA GLY A 298 -41.01 7.87 -20.08
C GLY A 298 -39.90 7.29 -20.96
N VAL A 299 -38.67 7.81 -20.88
CA VAL A 299 -37.52 7.31 -21.66
C VAL A 299 -36.68 6.35 -20.79
N PRO A 300 -36.14 5.25 -21.36
CA PRO A 300 -35.21 4.37 -20.63
C PRO A 300 -33.89 5.07 -20.32
N PHE A 301 -33.38 4.82 -19.12
CA PHE A 301 -32.12 5.38 -18.62
C PHE A 301 -31.08 4.26 -18.48
N ALA A 302 -30.08 4.24 -19.35
CA ALA A 302 -29.08 3.18 -19.37
C ALA A 302 -28.01 3.39 -18.30
N ILE A 303 -27.78 2.33 -17.53
CA ILE A 303 -26.71 2.19 -16.56
C ILE A 303 -25.63 1.32 -17.19
N ILE A 304 -24.48 1.92 -17.49
CA ILE A 304 -23.39 1.28 -18.23
C ILE A 304 -22.23 1.06 -17.28
N LEU A 305 -21.64 -0.13 -17.35
CA LEU A 305 -20.40 -0.50 -16.65
C LEU A 305 -19.43 -1.09 -17.66
N ASP A 306 -18.24 -0.48 -17.79
CA ASP A 306 -17.18 -0.96 -18.70
C ASP A 306 -17.69 -1.22 -20.14
N ASN A 307 -18.44 -0.25 -20.70
CA ASN A 307 -19.08 -0.29 -22.02
C ASN A 307 -20.16 -1.36 -22.23
N LYS A 308 -20.70 -1.95 -21.17
CA LYS A 308 -21.86 -2.86 -21.21
C LYS A 308 -23.04 -2.29 -20.44
N VAL A 309 -24.24 -2.40 -21.00
CA VAL A 309 -25.46 -1.95 -20.33
C VAL A 309 -25.87 -3.00 -19.30
N ILE A 310 -25.78 -2.65 -18.02
CA ILE A 310 -26.19 -3.53 -16.91
C ILE A 310 -27.71 -3.53 -16.76
N SER A 311 -28.32 -2.34 -16.81
CA SER A 311 -29.76 -2.16 -16.64
C SER A 311 -30.21 -0.90 -17.35
N ALA A 312 -31.45 -0.88 -17.85
CA ALA A 312 -32.05 0.26 -18.53
C ALA A 312 -33.49 0.51 -18.03
N PRO A 313 -33.68 0.91 -16.76
CA PRO A 313 -35.00 1.19 -16.22
C PRO A 313 -35.66 2.39 -16.91
N VAL A 314 -36.98 2.35 -17.05
CA VAL A 314 -37.76 3.48 -17.56
C VAL A 314 -38.00 4.50 -16.45
N ILE A 315 -37.73 5.78 -16.73
CA ILE A 315 -38.01 6.89 -15.81
C ILE A 315 -39.53 7.09 -15.75
N ARG A 316 -40.15 6.72 -14.63
CA ARG A 316 -41.62 6.86 -14.42
C ARG A 316 -42.01 8.21 -13.87
N GLU A 317 -41.19 8.73 -12.97
CA GLU A 317 -41.38 10.00 -12.30
C GLU A 317 -40.03 10.72 -12.17
N PRO A 318 -40.00 12.06 -12.06
CA PRO A 318 -38.77 12.80 -11.85
C PRO A 318 -38.10 12.43 -10.52
N ILE A 319 -36.82 12.04 -10.55
CA ILE A 319 -36.09 11.60 -9.36
C ILE A 319 -35.27 12.77 -8.82
N THR A 320 -35.84 13.50 -7.85
CA THR A 320 -35.17 14.65 -7.22
C THR A 320 -34.36 14.28 -5.98
N GLY A 321 -34.56 13.07 -5.44
CA GLY A 321 -33.92 12.60 -4.21
C GLY A 321 -32.45 12.18 -4.34
N GLY A 322 -31.88 12.14 -5.55
CA GLY A 322 -30.47 11.81 -5.77
C GLY A 322 -30.07 10.37 -5.41
N GLN A 323 -31.05 9.47 -5.26
CA GLN A 323 -30.85 8.06 -4.95
C GLN A 323 -31.59 7.20 -5.97
N GLY A 324 -31.09 5.99 -6.20
CA GLY A 324 -31.70 5.05 -7.13
C GLY A 324 -31.32 3.61 -6.82
N GLN A 325 -31.98 2.68 -7.49
CA GLN A 325 -31.72 1.25 -7.37
C GLN A 325 -31.41 0.65 -8.75
N ILE A 326 -30.36 -0.16 -8.80
CA ILE A 326 -29.99 -0.95 -9.98
C ILE A 326 -30.61 -2.31 -9.79
N SER A 327 -31.66 -2.57 -10.55
CA SER A 327 -32.29 -3.88 -10.65
C SER A 327 -31.71 -4.65 -11.83
N GLY A 328 -31.64 -5.97 -11.66
CA GLY A 328 -31.10 -6.93 -12.61
C GLY A 328 -31.17 -8.33 -12.01
N SER A 329 -30.88 -9.35 -12.82
CA SER A 329 -30.83 -10.74 -12.38
C SER A 329 -29.55 -11.03 -11.56
N PHE A 330 -29.34 -10.28 -10.48
CA PHE A 330 -28.16 -10.41 -9.62
C PHE A 330 -28.31 -11.59 -8.66
N THR A 331 -27.19 -12.20 -8.30
CA THR A 331 -27.05 -12.97 -7.07
C THR A 331 -26.62 -12.04 -5.93
N VAL A 332 -26.82 -12.45 -4.67
CA VAL A 332 -26.37 -11.68 -3.49
C VAL A 332 -24.89 -11.32 -3.58
N GLN A 333 -24.04 -12.28 -4.00
CA GLN A 333 -22.62 -12.05 -4.17
C GLN A 333 -22.32 -11.04 -5.29
N SER A 334 -22.94 -11.19 -6.47
CA SER A 334 -22.72 -10.25 -7.58
C SER A 334 -23.22 -8.82 -7.28
N ALA A 335 -24.29 -8.68 -6.50
CA ALA A 335 -24.79 -7.39 -6.04
C ALA A 335 -23.80 -6.75 -5.04
N ASN A 336 -23.24 -7.55 -4.13
CA ASN A 336 -22.21 -7.08 -3.20
C ASN A 336 -20.93 -6.65 -3.94
N ASP A 337 -20.45 -7.46 -4.89
CA ASP A 337 -19.29 -7.13 -5.70
C ASP A 337 -19.49 -5.84 -6.49
N LEU A 338 -20.66 -5.68 -7.12
CA LEU A 338 -21.01 -4.44 -7.79
C LEU A 338 -21.02 -3.26 -6.81
N ALA A 339 -21.64 -3.40 -5.64
CA ALA A 339 -21.66 -2.35 -4.61
C ALA A 339 -20.24 -1.94 -4.16
N ILE A 340 -19.32 -2.90 -4.00
CA ILE A 340 -17.91 -2.64 -3.68
C ILE A 340 -17.25 -1.83 -4.81
N LEU A 341 -17.42 -2.26 -6.06
CA LEU A 341 -16.86 -1.56 -7.23
C LEU A 341 -17.38 -0.12 -7.34
N LEU A 342 -18.66 0.10 -7.06
CA LEU A 342 -19.28 1.43 -7.11
C LEU A 342 -18.82 2.36 -5.99
N ARG A 343 -18.65 1.85 -4.75
CA ARG A 343 -18.13 2.64 -3.62
C ARG A 343 -16.66 2.98 -3.76
N ALA A 344 -15.86 2.02 -4.23
CA ALA A 344 -14.43 2.24 -4.40
C ALA A 344 -14.13 3.25 -5.52
N GLY A 345 -14.94 3.22 -6.59
CA GLY A 345 -14.79 4.06 -7.77
C GLY A 345 -14.07 3.35 -8.91
N ALA A 346 -14.03 4.05 -10.06
CA ALA A 346 -13.41 3.53 -11.27
C ALA A 346 -11.87 3.62 -11.20
N LEU A 347 -11.19 2.59 -11.69
CA LEU A 347 -9.74 2.63 -11.88
C LEU A 347 -9.39 3.61 -13.02
N PRO A 348 -8.32 4.39 -12.90
CA PRO A 348 -7.89 5.32 -13.95
C PRO A 348 -7.33 4.59 -15.19
N ALA A 349 -6.87 3.34 -15.02
CA ALA A 349 -6.41 2.46 -16.08
C ALA A 349 -6.64 0.99 -15.68
N PRO A 350 -6.80 0.07 -16.64
CA PRO A 350 -6.97 -1.35 -16.34
C PRO A 350 -5.69 -1.93 -15.73
N LEU A 351 -5.89 -2.87 -14.80
CA LEU A 351 -4.82 -3.60 -14.12
C LEU A 351 -4.78 -5.03 -14.64
N THR A 352 -3.59 -5.50 -15.00
CA THR A 352 -3.35 -6.88 -15.42
C THR A 352 -2.55 -7.62 -14.35
N VAL A 353 -2.83 -8.89 -14.11
CA VAL A 353 -2.08 -9.69 -13.14
C VAL A 353 -0.82 -10.24 -13.81
N VAL A 354 0.35 -9.89 -13.28
CA VAL A 354 1.66 -10.36 -13.78
C VAL A 354 2.14 -11.56 -12.97
N GLU A 355 1.96 -11.52 -11.65
CA GLU A 355 2.40 -12.58 -10.75
C GLU A 355 1.32 -12.83 -9.68
N GLU A 356 1.11 -14.10 -9.37
CA GLU A 356 0.16 -14.57 -8.36
C GLU A 356 0.86 -15.60 -7.46
N ARG A 357 0.87 -15.33 -6.15
CA ARG A 357 1.40 -16.25 -5.14
C ARG A 357 0.39 -16.41 -4.03
N THR A 358 0.03 -17.65 -3.74
CA THR A 358 -0.84 -17.97 -2.62
C THR A 358 -0.09 -18.89 -1.66
N VAL A 359 -0.09 -18.53 -0.38
CA VAL A 359 0.50 -19.34 0.68
C VAL A 359 -0.64 -19.90 1.52
N GLY A 360 -0.74 -21.24 1.54
CA GLY A 360 -1.73 -21.93 2.37
C GLY A 360 -1.43 -21.78 3.87
N PRO A 361 -2.44 -21.64 4.74
CA PRO A 361 -2.24 -21.50 6.18
C PRO A 361 -1.42 -22.64 6.81
N GLY A 362 -1.54 -23.86 6.28
CA GLY A 362 -0.80 -25.02 6.79
C GLY A 362 0.72 -24.94 6.61
N LEU A 363 1.21 -24.30 5.55
CA LEU A 363 2.65 -24.10 5.33
C LEU A 363 3.22 -23.03 6.27
N GLY A 364 2.43 -21.99 6.55
CA GLY A 364 2.78 -20.95 7.52
C GLY A 364 2.85 -21.52 8.94
N GLN A 365 1.84 -22.30 9.34
CA GLN A 365 1.79 -22.91 10.67
C GLN A 365 2.94 -23.90 10.91
N ASP A 366 3.24 -24.79 9.96
CA ASP A 366 4.38 -25.73 10.11
C ASP A 366 5.72 -24.98 10.21
N SER A 367 5.87 -23.89 9.44
CA SER A 367 7.07 -23.05 9.53
C SER A 367 7.18 -22.29 10.85
N ILE A 368 6.06 -21.85 11.42
CA ILE A 368 6.00 -21.25 12.76
C ILE A 368 6.41 -22.28 13.81
N GLU A 369 5.81 -23.46 13.81
CA GLU A 369 6.09 -24.50 14.82
C GLU A 369 7.56 -24.93 14.80
N LYS A 370 8.12 -25.15 13.60
CA LYS A 370 9.55 -25.47 13.44
C LYS A 370 10.46 -24.30 13.81
N GLY A 371 10.08 -23.08 13.44
CA GLY A 371 10.84 -21.86 13.75
C GLY A 371 10.88 -21.56 15.25
N GLU A 372 9.75 -21.72 15.93
CA GLU A 372 9.61 -21.59 17.38
C GLU A 372 10.45 -22.64 18.11
N LEU A 373 10.38 -23.90 17.69
CA LEU A 373 11.21 -24.98 18.24
C LEU A 373 12.71 -24.67 18.08
N ALA A 374 13.13 -24.26 16.88
CA ALA A 374 14.54 -23.92 16.62
C ALA A 374 15.00 -22.72 17.45
N ALA A 375 14.17 -21.69 17.59
CA ALA A 375 14.45 -20.51 18.40
C ALA A 375 14.59 -20.87 19.89
N TYR A 376 13.70 -21.73 20.42
CA TYR A 376 13.79 -22.18 21.81
C TYR A 376 15.04 -23.01 22.08
N VAL A 377 15.34 -24.00 21.23
CA VAL A 377 16.52 -24.85 21.37
C VAL A 377 17.79 -24.00 21.29
N GLY A 378 17.90 -23.11 20.29
CA GLY A 378 19.05 -22.20 20.14
C GLY A 378 19.22 -21.28 21.34
N SER A 379 18.14 -20.67 21.83
CA SER A 379 18.18 -19.79 23.00
C SER A 379 18.64 -20.52 24.27
N ILE A 380 18.13 -21.75 24.51
CA ILE A 380 18.53 -22.57 25.66
C ILE A 380 20.02 -22.93 25.57
N MET A 381 20.51 -23.35 24.40
CA MET A 381 21.92 -23.69 24.22
C MET A 381 22.84 -22.50 24.52
N VAL A 382 22.45 -21.29 24.08
CA VAL A 382 23.21 -20.07 24.34
C VAL A 382 23.20 -19.70 25.83
N VAL A 383 22.05 -19.80 26.50
CA VAL A 383 21.93 -19.58 27.96
C VAL A 383 22.83 -20.53 28.74
N VAL A 384 22.82 -21.82 28.39
CA VAL A 384 23.66 -22.85 29.01
C VAL A 384 25.13 -22.56 28.77
N PHE A 385 25.52 -22.25 27.53
CA PHE A 385 26.89 -21.88 27.18
C PHE A 385 27.41 -20.71 28.02
N MET A 386 26.60 -19.66 28.20
CA MET A 386 26.97 -18.51 29.01
C MET A 386 27.12 -18.85 30.49
N LEU A 387 26.22 -19.68 31.04
CA LEU A 387 26.31 -20.13 32.43
C LEU A 387 27.55 -20.98 32.70
N VAL A 388 27.85 -21.92 31.81
CA VAL A 388 28.99 -22.84 31.96
C VAL A 388 30.32 -22.08 31.81
N THR A 389 30.42 -21.19 30.82
CA THR A 389 31.68 -20.51 30.49
C THR A 389 31.99 -19.35 31.45
N TYR A 390 30.98 -18.55 31.82
CA TYR A 390 31.16 -17.29 32.54
C TYR A 390 30.52 -17.26 33.94
N ARG A 391 29.95 -18.38 34.41
CA ARG A 391 29.37 -18.55 35.75
C ARG A 391 28.43 -17.40 36.14
N LEU A 392 28.82 -16.59 37.12
CA LEU A 392 28.00 -15.48 37.64
C LEU A 392 27.80 -14.37 36.60
N PHE A 393 28.83 -14.07 35.82
CA PHE A 393 28.72 -13.09 34.73
C PHE A 393 27.83 -13.64 33.60
N GLY A 394 27.82 -14.96 33.41
CA GLY A 394 26.85 -15.64 32.54
C GLY A 394 25.39 -15.38 32.96
N VAL A 395 25.09 -15.39 34.26
CA VAL A 395 23.74 -15.06 34.77
C VAL A 395 23.37 -13.62 34.42
N PHE A 396 24.29 -12.65 34.58
CA PHE A 396 24.03 -11.24 34.25
C PHE A 396 23.77 -11.05 32.76
N ALA A 397 24.55 -11.71 31.90
CA ALA A 397 24.32 -11.70 30.45
C ALA A 397 22.95 -12.28 30.08
N ASN A 398 22.56 -13.41 30.68
CA ASN A 398 21.27 -14.05 30.40
C ASN A 398 20.08 -13.17 30.79
N ILE A 399 20.16 -12.47 31.93
CA ILE A 399 19.14 -11.49 32.33
C ILE A 399 19.07 -10.36 31.30
N ALA A 400 20.21 -9.83 30.87
CA ALA A 400 20.26 -8.75 29.89
C ALA A 400 19.69 -9.17 28.52
N VAL A 401 19.96 -10.40 28.08
CA VAL A 401 19.42 -10.97 26.83
C VAL A 401 17.91 -11.22 26.93
N THR A 402 17.42 -11.69 28.07
CA THR A 402 15.97 -11.87 28.28
C THR A 402 15.25 -10.53 28.19
N ILE A 403 15.80 -9.49 28.81
CA ILE A 403 15.28 -8.12 28.69
C ILE A 403 15.38 -7.61 27.26
N ASN A 404 16.47 -7.92 26.56
CA ASN A 404 16.66 -7.55 25.15
C ASN A 404 15.54 -8.12 24.27
N VAL A 405 15.26 -9.42 24.36
CA VAL A 405 14.19 -10.07 23.60
C VAL A 405 12.82 -9.45 23.93
N ALA A 406 12.53 -9.21 25.22
CA ALA A 406 11.30 -8.53 25.62
C ALA A 406 11.20 -7.10 25.04
N MET A 407 12.32 -6.38 24.96
CA MET A 407 12.37 -5.05 24.35
C MET A 407 12.14 -5.08 22.83
N ILE A 408 12.63 -6.11 22.13
CA ILE A 408 12.39 -6.29 20.69
C ILE A 408 10.89 -6.43 20.43
N PHE A 409 10.21 -7.33 21.15
CA PHE A 409 8.75 -7.50 21.04
C PHE A 409 7.99 -6.22 21.40
N GLY A 410 8.48 -5.48 22.41
CA GLY A 410 7.89 -4.20 22.83
C GLY A 410 7.99 -3.12 21.75
N LEU A 411 9.15 -2.97 21.11
CA LEU A 411 9.35 -2.01 20.01
C LEU A 411 8.57 -2.41 18.75
N LEU A 412 8.54 -3.69 18.39
CA LEU A 412 7.76 -4.17 17.24
C LEU A 412 6.27 -3.88 17.42
N SER A 413 5.75 -4.11 18.63
CA SER A 413 4.37 -3.77 18.99
C SER A 413 4.10 -2.26 18.95
N LEU A 414 5.04 -1.44 19.48
CA LEU A 414 4.90 0.01 19.50
C LEU A 414 4.84 0.62 18.09
N LEU A 415 5.62 0.07 17.16
CA LEU A 415 5.75 0.50 15.77
C LEU A 415 4.73 -0.16 14.83
N SER A 416 3.86 -1.06 15.35
CA SER A 416 2.97 -1.90 14.54
C SER A 416 3.70 -2.60 13.38
N ALA A 417 4.94 -3.04 13.63
CA ALA A 417 5.78 -3.66 12.62
C ALA A 417 5.34 -5.11 12.34
N THR A 418 5.41 -5.51 11.08
CA THR A 418 5.02 -6.85 10.63
C THR A 418 6.11 -7.87 10.95
N LEU A 419 5.79 -8.90 11.73
CA LEU A 419 6.66 -10.05 11.98
C LEU A 419 6.48 -11.10 10.88
N THR A 420 7.57 -11.45 10.22
CA THR A 420 7.62 -12.46 9.16
C THR A 420 8.46 -13.66 9.60
N LEU A 421 8.45 -14.76 8.83
CA LEU A 421 9.30 -15.92 9.14
C LEU A 421 10.79 -15.55 9.13
N PRO A 422 11.31 -14.80 8.12
CA PRO A 422 12.65 -14.22 8.22
C PRO A 422 12.81 -13.30 9.44
N GLY A 423 11.80 -12.53 9.82
CA GLY A 423 11.81 -11.72 11.04
C GLY A 423 12.11 -12.51 12.31
N ILE A 424 11.55 -13.72 12.45
CA ILE A 424 11.87 -14.63 13.57
C ILE A 424 13.35 -15.03 13.53
N ALA A 425 13.90 -15.34 12.35
CA ALA A 425 15.33 -15.61 12.20
C ALA A 425 16.19 -14.38 12.58
N GLY A 426 15.71 -13.16 12.30
CA GLY A 426 16.34 -11.91 12.74
C GLY A 426 16.40 -11.77 14.26
N ILE A 427 15.35 -12.18 14.98
CA ILE A 427 15.33 -12.22 16.45
C ILE A 427 16.36 -13.23 16.96
N VAL A 428 16.39 -14.44 16.40
CA VAL A 428 17.36 -15.49 16.80
C VAL A 428 18.81 -15.04 16.54
N LEU A 429 19.07 -14.42 15.38
CA LEU A 429 20.37 -13.84 15.06
C LEU A 429 20.77 -12.74 16.06
N THR A 430 19.81 -11.89 16.44
CA THR A 430 20.03 -10.83 17.43
C THR A 430 20.40 -11.41 18.80
N VAL A 431 19.76 -12.51 19.24
CA VAL A 431 20.13 -13.18 20.50
C VAL A 431 21.60 -13.57 20.50
N GLY A 432 22.11 -14.12 19.39
CA GLY A 432 23.53 -14.43 19.22
C GLY A 432 24.43 -13.20 19.33
N ILE A 433 24.10 -12.12 18.61
CA ILE A 433 24.87 -10.85 18.62
C ILE A 433 24.85 -10.20 20.00
N ALA A 434 23.72 -10.26 20.71
CA ALA A 434 23.56 -9.72 22.05
C ALA A 434 24.45 -10.44 23.07
N VAL A 435 24.60 -11.75 22.91
CA VAL A 435 25.49 -12.56 23.75
C VAL A 435 26.95 -12.32 23.40
N ASP A 436 27.30 -12.24 22.12
CA ASP A 436 28.66 -11.94 21.66
C ASP A 436 29.18 -10.60 22.22
N SER A 437 28.33 -9.58 22.24
CA SER A 437 28.65 -8.28 22.86
C SER A 437 29.01 -8.42 24.35
N ASN A 438 28.33 -9.31 25.10
CA ASN A 438 28.68 -9.58 26.49
C ASN A 438 29.99 -10.38 26.62
N VAL A 439 30.22 -11.36 25.72
CA VAL A 439 31.46 -12.15 25.66
C VAL A 439 32.68 -11.25 25.44
N LEU A 440 32.61 -10.32 24.49
CA LEU A 440 33.69 -9.35 24.23
C LEU A 440 34.03 -8.53 25.48
N ILE A 441 33.02 -8.08 26.23
CA ILE A 441 33.23 -7.35 27.49
C ILE A 441 33.93 -8.26 28.50
N TYR A 442 33.47 -9.49 28.68
CA TYR A 442 33.98 -10.39 29.72
C TYR A 442 35.39 -10.88 29.43
N GLU A 443 35.71 -11.21 28.18
CA GLU A 443 37.08 -11.54 27.78
C GLU A 443 38.01 -10.33 27.93
N ARG A 444 37.55 -9.13 27.58
CA ARG A 444 38.36 -7.92 27.81
C ARG A 444 38.62 -7.69 29.30
N ILE A 445 37.63 -7.93 30.18
CA ILE A 445 37.83 -7.88 31.63
C ILE A 445 38.85 -8.94 32.08
N ARG A 446 38.76 -10.17 31.55
CA ARG A 446 39.68 -11.27 31.87
C ARG A 446 41.12 -10.94 31.44
N GLU A 447 41.30 -10.32 30.28
CA GLU A 447 42.59 -9.84 29.79
C GLU A 447 43.20 -8.77 30.72
N GLU A 448 42.40 -7.79 31.16
CA GLU A 448 42.84 -6.74 32.09
C GLU A 448 43.20 -7.27 33.48
N LEU A 449 42.49 -8.30 33.96
CA LEU A 449 42.81 -9.02 35.20
C LEU A 449 44.15 -9.76 35.09
N ARG A 450 44.38 -10.46 33.96
CA ARG A 450 45.67 -11.11 33.67
C ARG A 450 46.81 -10.11 33.55
N GLY A 451 46.52 -8.90 33.08
CA GLY A 451 47.44 -7.76 33.08
C GLY A 451 47.74 -7.16 34.47
N GLY A 452 47.25 -7.75 35.56
CA GLY A 452 47.56 -7.35 36.94
C GLY A 452 46.72 -6.20 37.48
N ARG A 453 45.67 -5.76 36.78
CA ARG A 453 44.78 -4.71 37.29
C ARG A 453 43.91 -5.23 38.44
N SER A 454 43.58 -4.32 39.37
CA SER A 454 42.63 -4.65 40.44
C SER A 454 41.24 -4.99 39.88
N PRO A 455 40.45 -5.86 40.54
CA PRO A 455 39.14 -6.31 40.08
C PRO A 455 38.21 -5.20 39.58
N ILE A 456 38.10 -4.11 40.34
CA ILE A 456 37.21 -2.98 40.02
C ILE A 456 37.74 -2.17 38.83
N SER A 457 39.06 -1.98 38.77
CA SER A 457 39.72 -1.25 37.68
C SER A 457 39.66 -2.04 36.36
N ALA A 458 39.85 -3.36 36.42
CA ALA A 458 39.74 -4.24 35.27
C ALA A 458 38.33 -4.24 34.66
N ILE A 459 37.28 -4.24 35.49
CA ILE A 459 35.89 -4.13 35.03
C ILE A 459 35.66 -2.78 34.31
N ASP A 460 36.05 -1.67 34.93
CA ASP A 460 35.86 -0.33 34.35
C ASP A 460 36.62 -0.18 33.01
N ALA A 461 37.85 -0.70 32.96
CA ALA A 461 38.67 -0.73 31.75
C ALA A 461 38.08 -1.62 30.65
N GLY A 462 37.58 -2.81 31.01
CA GLY A 462 36.96 -3.76 30.09
C GLY A 462 35.77 -3.16 29.38
N PHE A 463 34.81 -2.59 30.12
CA PHE A 463 33.66 -1.89 29.53
C PHE A 463 34.06 -0.68 28.66
N LYS A 464 35.07 0.10 29.08
CA LYS A 464 35.52 1.29 28.33
C LYS A 464 36.18 0.91 27.00
N ARG A 465 36.99 -0.15 26.99
CA ARG A 465 37.70 -0.61 25.77
C ARG A 465 36.80 -1.40 24.83
N ALA A 466 35.93 -2.25 25.37
CA ALA A 466 35.02 -3.06 24.56
C ALA A 466 33.93 -2.22 23.84
N LEU A 467 33.56 -1.05 24.39
CA LEU A 467 32.53 -0.21 23.79
C LEU A 467 32.83 0.18 22.33
N ALA A 468 34.08 0.52 22.01
CA ALA A 468 34.43 0.92 20.66
C ALA A 468 34.20 -0.22 19.66
N THR A 469 34.65 -1.43 20.00
CA THR A 469 34.50 -2.64 19.18
C THR A 469 33.04 -3.06 19.04
N ILE A 470 32.26 -3.02 20.12
CA ILE A 470 30.84 -3.37 20.10
C ILE A 470 30.06 -2.39 19.25
N LEU A 471 30.33 -1.09 19.40
CA LEU A 471 29.64 -0.06 18.63
C LEU A 471 29.99 -0.16 17.14
N ASP A 472 31.26 -0.40 16.80
CA ASP A 472 31.72 -0.57 15.42
C ASP A 472 31.06 -1.76 14.72
N SER A 473 31.06 -2.93 15.37
CA SER A 473 30.40 -4.13 14.86
C SER A 473 28.89 -3.92 14.66
N ASN A 474 28.21 -3.37 15.67
CA ASN A 474 26.76 -3.13 15.60
C ASN A 474 26.37 -2.05 14.58
N ILE A 475 27.16 -0.97 14.44
CA ILE A 475 26.92 0.05 13.40
C ILE A 475 27.03 -0.57 12.02
N THR A 476 28.04 -1.42 11.79
CA THR A 476 28.22 -2.11 10.51
C THR A 476 27.01 -2.99 10.18
N THR A 477 26.53 -3.78 11.14
CA THR A 477 25.32 -4.60 10.95
C THR A 477 24.06 -3.74 10.79
N PHE A 478 23.99 -2.59 11.46
CA PHE A 478 22.86 -1.66 11.35
C PHE A 478 22.79 -1.02 9.96
N ILE A 479 23.94 -0.68 9.38
CA ILE A 479 24.01 -0.18 7.99
C ILE A 479 23.49 -1.26 7.03
N ALA A 480 23.88 -2.52 7.21
CA ALA A 480 23.35 -3.62 6.41
C ALA A 480 21.83 -3.76 6.55
N ALA A 481 21.30 -3.68 7.79
CA ALA A 481 19.87 -3.69 8.05
C ALA A 481 19.15 -2.50 7.38
N ALA A 482 19.73 -1.30 7.41
CA ALA A 482 19.17 -0.11 6.77
C ALA A 482 19.11 -0.26 5.23
N VAL A 483 20.16 -0.81 4.62
CA VAL A 483 20.17 -1.11 3.17
C VAL A 483 19.11 -2.14 2.82
N LEU A 484 19.01 -3.23 3.60
CA LEU A 484 17.96 -4.25 3.42
C LEU A 484 16.56 -3.67 3.61
N PHE A 485 16.38 -2.68 4.51
CA PHE A 485 15.09 -2.01 4.70
C PHE A 485 14.71 -1.11 3.53
N MET A 486 15.67 -0.42 2.92
CA MET A 486 15.43 0.50 1.80
C MET A 486 15.17 -0.25 0.48
N ILE A 487 15.87 -1.35 0.24
CA ILE A 487 15.84 -2.08 -1.04
C ILE A 487 14.96 -3.34 -0.96
N GLY A 488 14.88 -3.97 0.22
CA GLY A 488 14.15 -5.21 0.42
C GLY A 488 12.63 -5.03 0.34
N THR A 489 11.96 -6.06 -0.15
CA THR A 489 10.50 -6.13 -0.26
C THR A 489 9.95 -7.20 0.67
N GLY A 490 8.71 -7.01 1.13
CA GLY A 490 7.93 -7.98 1.93
C GLY A 490 8.73 -8.64 3.07
N PRO A 491 9.03 -9.95 3.00
CA PRO A 491 9.70 -10.69 4.09
C PRO A 491 11.10 -10.18 4.45
N VAL A 492 11.90 -9.75 3.46
CA VAL A 492 13.27 -9.24 3.68
C VAL A 492 13.23 -7.92 4.43
N ARG A 493 12.23 -7.08 4.15
CA ARG A 493 12.02 -5.84 4.88
C ARG A 493 11.62 -6.11 6.33
N GLY A 494 10.78 -7.13 6.58
CA GLY A 494 10.47 -7.61 7.92
C GLY A 494 11.71 -8.05 8.71
N PHE A 495 12.58 -8.86 8.07
CA PHE A 495 13.88 -9.23 8.65
C PHE A 495 14.73 -8.00 9.00
N ALA A 496 14.85 -7.04 8.07
CA ALA A 496 15.62 -5.82 8.29
C ALA A 496 15.12 -4.99 9.48
N VAL A 497 13.80 -4.86 9.65
CA VAL A 497 13.20 -4.15 10.80
C VAL A 497 13.53 -4.86 12.11
N THR A 498 13.33 -6.19 12.17
CA THR A 498 13.63 -6.97 13.39
C THR A 498 15.11 -6.90 13.77
N LEU A 499 16.02 -7.02 12.79
CA LEU A 499 17.46 -6.91 12.98
C LEU A 499 17.87 -5.51 13.43
N GLY A 500 17.33 -4.45 12.80
CA GLY A 500 17.63 -3.07 13.16
C GLY A 500 17.21 -2.72 14.59
N ILE A 501 15.98 -3.10 14.97
CA ILE A 501 15.48 -2.96 16.36
C ILE A 501 16.34 -3.80 17.32
N GLY A 502 16.69 -5.01 16.92
CA GLY A 502 17.54 -5.92 17.67
C GLY A 502 18.91 -5.32 17.99
N ILE A 503 19.55 -4.68 17.02
CA ILE A 503 20.86 -4.03 17.19
C ILE A 503 20.77 -2.84 18.16
N ILE A 504 19.78 -1.97 17.98
CA ILE A 504 19.58 -0.79 18.84
C ILE A 504 19.36 -1.23 20.29
N THR A 505 18.46 -2.20 20.49
CA THR A 505 18.18 -2.74 21.83
C THR A 505 19.40 -3.47 22.40
N THR A 506 20.21 -4.14 21.58
CA THR A 506 21.42 -4.86 22.01
C THR A 506 22.47 -3.90 22.55
N VAL A 507 22.74 -2.79 21.87
CA VAL A 507 23.70 -1.78 22.35
C VAL A 507 23.25 -1.23 23.71
N PHE A 508 21.95 -0.97 23.88
CA PHE A 508 21.39 -0.54 25.15
C PHE A 508 21.52 -1.61 26.24
N THR A 509 21.15 -2.86 25.98
CA THR A 509 21.19 -3.92 26.99
C THR A 509 22.61 -4.33 27.35
N ALA A 510 23.49 -4.56 26.37
CA ALA A 510 24.85 -5.01 26.60
C ALA A 510 25.70 -3.94 27.30
N PHE A 511 25.58 -2.67 26.91
CA PHE A 511 26.43 -1.63 27.49
C PHE A 511 25.81 -0.93 28.70
N THR A 512 24.51 -0.65 28.67
CA THR A 512 23.86 0.13 29.73
C THR A 512 23.31 -0.77 30.82
N MET A 513 22.54 -1.81 30.46
CA MET A 513 21.89 -2.69 31.43
C MET A 513 22.88 -3.67 32.09
N THR A 514 23.69 -4.41 31.32
CA THR A 514 24.68 -5.34 31.88
C THR A 514 25.67 -4.60 32.79
N ARG A 515 26.12 -3.40 32.39
CA ARG A 515 27.00 -2.57 33.22
C ARG A 515 26.32 -2.11 34.51
N LEU A 516 25.03 -1.77 34.48
CA LEU A 516 24.28 -1.40 35.68
C LEU A 516 24.19 -2.58 36.66
N ILE A 517 23.87 -3.78 36.14
CA ILE A 517 23.79 -5.02 36.93
C ILE A 517 25.16 -5.33 37.58
N VAL A 518 26.23 -5.29 36.78
CA VAL A 518 27.60 -5.53 37.27
C VAL A 518 28.02 -4.46 38.28
N ALA A 519 27.71 -3.19 38.04
CA ALA A 519 28.03 -2.10 38.97
C ALA A 519 27.32 -2.27 40.31
N TRP A 520 26.03 -2.64 40.30
CA TRP A 520 25.28 -2.90 41.52
C TRP A 520 25.87 -4.08 42.30
N TRP A 521 26.23 -5.16 41.61
CA TRP A 521 26.89 -6.31 42.21
C TRP A 521 28.25 -5.96 42.85
N VAL A 522 29.10 -5.18 42.15
CA VAL A 522 30.40 -4.72 42.66
C VAL A 522 30.24 -3.86 43.91
N GLN A 523 29.25 -2.96 43.93
CA GLN A 523 28.98 -2.09 45.07
C GLN A 523 28.50 -2.87 46.31
N TRP A 524 27.66 -3.89 46.10
CA TRP A 524 27.11 -4.68 47.19
C TRP A 524 28.10 -5.71 47.74
N LYS A 525 28.77 -6.47 46.86
CA LYS A 525 29.60 -7.63 47.26
C LYS A 525 31.07 -7.27 47.53
N ARG A 526 31.55 -6.11 47.06
CA ARG A 526 32.97 -5.66 47.12
C ARG A 526 33.96 -6.82 46.92
N PRO A 527 33.89 -7.53 45.78
CA PRO A 527 34.58 -8.79 45.58
C PRO A 527 36.11 -8.61 45.53
N LYS A 528 36.85 -9.51 46.20
CA LYS A 528 38.32 -9.59 46.12
C LYS A 528 38.80 -10.28 44.84
N THR A 529 37.95 -11.08 44.19
CA THR A 529 38.21 -11.80 42.94
C THR A 529 36.99 -11.71 42.03
N VAL A 530 37.22 -11.67 40.71
CA VAL A 530 36.13 -11.63 39.73
C VAL A 530 35.79 -13.06 39.31
N PRO A 531 34.56 -13.56 39.56
CA PRO A 531 34.14 -14.92 39.21
C PRO A 531 33.73 -15.02 37.74
N ILE A 532 34.69 -14.82 36.83
CA ILE A 532 34.55 -14.95 35.36
C ILE A 532 35.37 -16.13 34.88
#